data_AF-L7LGD8-F1
#
_entry.id   AF-L7LGD8-F1
#
_cell.length_a   1.000
_cell.length_b   1.000
_cell.length_c   1.000
_cell.angle_alpha   90.00
_cell.angle_beta   90.00
_cell.angle_gamma   90.00
#
_symmetry.space_group_name_H-M   'P 1'
#
loop_
_entity.id
_entity.type
_entity.pdbx_description
1 polymer ?
#
loop_
_entity_poly.entity_id
_entity_poly.type
_entity_poly.pdbx_seq_one_letter_code
_entity_poly.pdbx_strand_id
1 'polypeptide(L)'
;MTRRPRALLPAAFNTAAVAAAGVATGLMAAVPLWFLIPVLVPGLDPLWTYIGACVLVVAGSAAAIAVRLTGAARMLALVFPLGFALACAVPPVVSELAQSL
;
A
#
# COMPACT_ATOMS: atom_id res chain seq x y z
N MET A 1 8.97 40.07 -18.58
CA MET A 1 8.46 39.28 -17.43
C MET A 1 8.63 37.79 -17.73
N THR A 2 9.74 37.18 -17.33
CA THR A 2 10.02 35.76 -17.54
C THR A 2 9.40 34.96 -16.38
N ARG A 3 8.28 34.27 -16.63
CA ARG A 3 7.71 33.30 -15.69
C ARG A 3 8.69 32.14 -15.55
N ARG A 4 9.49 32.12 -14.46
CA ARG A 4 10.24 30.91 -14.08
C ARG A 4 9.23 29.77 -13.82
N PRO A 5 9.36 28.59 -14.45
CA PRO A 5 8.55 27.43 -14.12
C PRO A 5 8.92 26.99 -12.69
N ARG A 6 8.13 27.41 -11.70
CA ARG A 6 8.34 27.08 -10.30
C ARG A 6 7.78 25.69 -9.98
N ALA A 7 8.68 24.76 -9.65
CA ALA A 7 8.53 23.77 -8.59
C ALA A 7 7.43 22.67 -8.65
N LEU A 8 6.96 22.26 -9.84
CA LEU A 8 6.09 21.07 -9.97
C LEU A 8 6.84 19.73 -10.00
N LEU A 9 8.06 19.72 -10.55
CA LEU A 9 8.92 18.53 -10.63
C LEU A 9 9.29 17.90 -9.27
N PRO A 10 9.64 18.65 -8.21
CA PRO A 10 10.00 18.07 -6.92
C PRO A 10 8.80 17.40 -6.22
N ALA A 11 7.61 18.00 -6.34
CA ALA A 11 6.41 17.47 -5.71
C ALA A 11 5.98 16.14 -6.34
N ALA A 12 5.98 16.07 -7.68
CA ALA A 12 5.67 14.84 -8.41
C ALA A 12 6.68 13.71 -8.11
N PHE A 13 7.98 14.04 -8.03
CA PHE A 13 9.01 13.07 -7.66
C PHE A 13 8.81 12.56 -6.22
N ASN A 14 8.52 13.45 -5.28
CA ASN A 14 8.27 13.06 -3.88
C ASN A 14 7.02 12.19 -3.76
N THR A 15 5.95 12.48 -4.49
CA THR A 15 4.76 11.61 -4.50
C THR A 15 5.06 10.24 -5.09
N ALA A 16 5.84 10.17 -6.18
CA ALA A 16 6.23 8.90 -6.79
C ALA A 16 7.13 8.08 -5.85
N ALA A 17 8.07 8.72 -5.16
CA ALA A 17 8.94 8.07 -4.19
C ALA A 17 8.13 7.51 -3.00
N VAL A 18 7.18 8.28 -2.46
CA VAL A 18 6.32 7.82 -1.36
C VAL A 18 5.37 6.69 -1.81
N ALA A 19 4.84 6.77 -3.02
CA ALA A 19 4.05 5.69 -3.60
C ALA A 19 4.88 4.41 -3.77
N ALA A 20 6.08 4.52 -4.35
CA ALA A 20 6.99 3.40 -4.56
C ALA A 20 7.42 2.77 -3.22
N ALA A 21 7.69 3.59 -2.21
CA ALA A 21 7.95 3.11 -0.86
C ALA A 21 6.75 2.35 -0.28
N GLY A 22 5.54 2.90 -0.42
CA GLY A 22 4.29 2.23 -0.01
C GLY A 22 4.08 0.89 -0.69
N VAL A 23 4.32 0.80 -2.00
CA VAL A 23 4.25 -0.45 -2.77
C VAL A 23 5.31 -1.44 -2.32
N ALA A 24 6.57 -1.02 -2.17
CA ALA A 24 7.65 -1.90 -1.77
C ALA A 24 7.45 -2.46 -0.35
N THR A 25 7.08 -1.60 0.60
CA THR A 25 6.75 -2.02 1.97
C THR A 25 5.51 -2.92 1.98
N GLY A 26 4.50 -2.57 1.19
CA GLY A 26 3.30 -3.38 1.00
C GLY A 26 3.61 -4.78 0.50
N LEU A 27 4.46 -4.91 -0.53
CA LEU A 27 4.84 -6.23 -1.07
C LEU A 27 5.63 -7.06 -0.07
N MET A 28 6.58 -6.44 0.64
CA MET A 28 7.37 -7.10 1.68
C MET A 28 6.51 -7.64 2.83
N ALA A 29 5.37 -7.00 3.12
CA ALA A 29 4.42 -7.47 4.12
C ALA A 29 3.39 -8.45 3.56
N ALA A 30 2.81 -8.14 2.40
CA ALA A 30 1.70 -8.85 1.79
C ALA A 30 2.09 -10.25 1.31
N VAL A 31 3.27 -10.39 0.70
CA VAL A 31 3.70 -11.68 0.13
C VAL A 31 3.89 -12.74 1.21
N PRO A 32 4.67 -12.53 2.29
CA PRO A 32 4.76 -13.51 3.37
C PRO A 32 3.41 -13.79 4.01
N LEU A 33 2.60 -12.75 4.24
CA LEU A 33 1.29 -12.89 4.87
C LEU A 33 0.35 -13.79 4.08
N TRP A 34 0.31 -13.65 2.75
CA TRP A 34 -0.50 -14.49 1.86
C TRP A 34 -0.19 -15.98 2.02
N PHE A 35 1.09 -16.35 2.09
CA PHE A 35 1.50 -17.75 2.26
C PHE A 35 1.36 -18.25 3.70
N LEU A 36 1.41 -17.37 4.69
CA LEU A 36 1.40 -17.74 6.11
C LEU A 36 -0.03 -17.90 6.67
N ILE A 37 -1.01 -17.14 6.17
CA ILE A 37 -2.41 -17.19 6.62
C ILE A 37 -3.02 -18.61 6.65
N PRO A 38 -2.91 -19.44 5.59
CA PRO A 38 -3.49 -20.78 5.62
C PRO A 38 -2.87 -21.69 6.69
N VAL A 39 -1.64 -21.38 7.15
CA VAL A 39 -0.96 -22.12 8.22
C VAL A 39 -1.34 -21.59 9.61
N LEU A 40 -1.48 -20.26 9.75
CA LEU A 40 -1.77 -19.60 11.01
C LEU A 40 -3.23 -19.70 11.45
N VAL A 41 -4.16 -19.71 10.50
CA VAL A 41 -5.60 -19.63 10.76
C VAL A 41 -6.32 -20.80 10.07
N PRO A 42 -6.10 -22.04 10.51
CA PRO A 42 -6.73 -23.20 9.90
C PRO A 42 -8.25 -23.16 10.15
N GLY A 43 -9.03 -23.41 9.08
CA GLY A 43 -10.49 -23.52 9.15
C GLY A 43 -11.28 -22.24 8.86
N LEU A 44 -10.61 -21.12 8.58
CA LEU A 44 -11.22 -19.91 8.04
C LEU A 44 -10.87 -19.75 6.55
N ASP A 45 -11.73 -19.03 5.83
CA ASP A 45 -11.46 -18.72 4.44
C ASP A 45 -10.18 -17.86 4.36
N PRO A 46 -9.12 -18.35 3.69
CA PRO A 46 -7.81 -17.69 3.70
C PRO A 46 -7.84 -16.37 2.93
N LEU A 47 -8.70 -16.24 1.91
CA LEU A 47 -8.84 -15.02 1.14
C LEU A 47 -9.48 -13.92 1.98
N TRP A 48 -10.57 -14.21 2.68
CA TRP A 48 -11.22 -13.23 3.56
C TRP A 48 -10.34 -12.81 4.73
N THR A 49 -9.59 -13.75 5.29
CA THR A 49 -8.64 -13.47 6.38
C THR A 49 -7.52 -12.54 5.91
N TYR A 50 -7.01 -12.77 4.70
CA TYR A 50 -5.99 -11.94 4.08
C TYR A 50 -6.51 -10.53 3.76
N ILE A 51 -7.70 -10.43 3.15
CA ILE A 51 -8.34 -9.14 2.86
C ILE A 51 -8.53 -8.35 4.17
N GLY A 52 -9.04 -9.00 5.21
CA GLY A 52 -9.21 -8.38 6.52
C GLY A 52 -7.90 -7.85 7.11
N ALA A 53 -6.83 -8.64 7.06
CA ALA A 53 -5.51 -8.23 7.53
C ALA A 53 -4.96 -7.03 6.72
N CYS A 54 -5.06 -7.07 5.39
CA CYS A 54 -4.67 -5.97 4.52
C CYS A 54 -5.46 -4.69 4.81
N VAL A 55 -6.77 -4.78 4.97
CA VAL A 55 -7.62 -3.63 5.33
C VAL A 55 -7.20 -3.03 6.67
N LEU A 56 -6.94 -3.86 7.68
CA LEU A 56 -6.50 -3.38 8.99
C LEU A 56 -5.16 -2.63 8.92
N VAL A 57 -4.19 -3.14 8.16
CA VAL A 57 -2.87 -2.48 8.03
C VAL A 57 -2.98 -1.18 7.23
N VAL A 58 -3.74 -1.17 6.14
CA VAL A 58 -3.97 0.04 5.33
C VAL A 58 -4.72 1.10 6.14
N ALA A 59 -5.81 0.73 6.82
CA ALA A 59 -6.59 1.65 7.64
C ALA A 59 -5.77 2.16 8.84
N GLY A 60 -5.02 1.27 9.51
CA GLY A 60 -4.16 1.63 10.63
C GLY A 60 -3.06 2.62 10.24
N SER A 61 -2.39 2.38 9.12
CA SER A 61 -1.37 3.29 8.59
C SER A 61 -1.96 4.63 8.15
N ALA A 62 -3.11 4.62 7.46
CA ALA A 62 -3.81 5.84 7.07
C ALA A 62 -4.27 6.66 8.30
N ALA A 63 -4.81 6.01 9.33
CA ALA A 63 -5.21 6.64 10.58
C ALA A 63 -4.00 7.24 11.33
N ALA A 64 -2.91 6.48 11.45
CA ALA A 64 -1.68 6.98 12.09
C ALA A 64 -1.12 8.22 11.40
N ILE A 65 -1.14 8.24 10.07
CA ILE A 65 -0.74 9.39 9.24
C ILE A 65 -1.70 10.57 9.45
N ALA A 66 -3.01 10.33 9.44
CA ALA A 66 -4.03 11.36 9.59
C ALA A 66 -4.01 12.02 10.97
N VAL A 67 -3.64 11.28 12.02
CA VAL A 67 -3.54 11.78 13.40
C VAL A 67 -2.25 12.58 13.62
N ARG A 68 -1.13 12.19 12.98
CA ARG A 68 0.18 12.80 13.24
C ARG A 68 0.57 13.93 12.29
N LEU A 69 -0.01 14.00 11.10
CA LEU A 69 0.38 14.97 10.07
C LEU A 69 -0.78 15.91 9.70
N THR A 70 -0.42 17.14 9.36
CA THR A 70 -1.36 18.19 8.93
C THR A 70 -0.96 18.82 7.60
N GLY A 71 -1.93 19.38 6.87
CA GLY A 71 -1.67 20.12 5.62
C GLY A 71 -1.09 19.26 4.48
N ALA A 72 -0.20 19.84 3.69
CA ALA A 72 0.38 19.19 2.50
C ALA A 72 1.18 17.93 2.82
N ALA A 73 1.81 17.85 4.01
CA ALA A 73 2.53 16.67 4.47
C ALA A 73 1.59 15.47 4.66
N ARG A 74 0.37 15.70 5.16
CA ARG A 74 -0.66 14.65 5.27
C ARG A 74 -1.08 14.14 3.90
N MET A 75 -1.32 15.04 2.94
CA MET A 75 -1.70 14.63 1.58
C MET A 75 -0.61 13.79 0.91
N LEU A 76 0.66 14.20 1.03
CA LEU A 76 1.78 13.45 0.48
C LEU A 76 1.96 12.10 1.17
N ALA A 77 1.84 12.05 2.50
CA ALA A 77 1.98 10.82 3.27
C ALA A 77 0.83 9.82 3.02
N LEU A 78 -0.39 10.29 2.75
CA LEU A 78 -1.53 9.42 2.40
C LEU A 78 -1.34 8.67 1.06
N VAL A 79 -0.36 9.06 0.24
CA VAL A 79 0.03 8.28 -0.94
C VAL A 79 0.66 6.93 -0.54
N PHE A 80 1.28 6.85 0.64
CA PHE A 80 1.89 5.61 1.16
C PHE A 80 0.87 4.48 1.39
N PRO A 81 -0.21 4.65 2.18
CA PRO A 81 -1.21 3.59 2.36
C PRO A 81 -1.92 3.22 1.05
N LEU A 82 -1.98 4.14 0.09
CA LEU A 82 -2.48 3.87 -1.27
C LEU A 82 -1.55 2.92 -2.03
N GLY A 83 -0.23 3.15 -1.99
CA GLY A 83 0.75 2.22 -2.53
C GLY A 83 0.73 0.86 -1.83
N PHE A 84 0.54 0.85 -0.51
CA PHE A 84 0.41 -0.39 0.27
C PHE A 84 -0.84 -1.18 -0.14
N ALA A 85 -1.99 -0.51 -0.29
CA ALA A 85 -3.23 -1.14 -0.71
C ALA A 85 -3.10 -1.80 -2.09
N LEU A 86 -2.42 -1.14 -3.04
CA LEU A 86 -2.11 -1.71 -4.35
C LEU A 86 -1.25 -2.97 -4.23
N ALA A 87 -0.22 -2.94 -3.39
CA ALA A 87 0.64 -4.10 -3.16
C ALA A 87 -0.11 -5.28 -2.54
N CYS A 88 -1.07 -5.02 -1.65
CA CYS A 88 -1.95 -6.05 -1.08
C CYS A 88 -2.79 -6.79 -2.13
N ALA A 89 -3.09 -6.15 -3.27
CA ALA A 89 -3.82 -6.82 -4.36
C ALA A 89 -2.94 -7.74 -5.21
N VAL A 90 -1.61 -7.65 -5.12
CA VAL A 90 -0.69 -8.38 -6.01
C VAL A 90 -0.70 -9.90 -5.75
N PRO A 91 -0.55 -10.42 -4.52
CA PRO A 91 -0.53 -11.86 -4.27
C PRO A 91 -1.75 -12.64 -4.81
N PRO A 92 -3.02 -12.22 -4.56
CA PRO A 92 -4.16 -12.94 -5.07
C PRO A 92 -4.25 -12.89 -6.60
N VAL A 93 -3.93 -11.75 -7.22
CA VAL A 93 -3.94 -11.61 -8.69
C VAL A 93 -2.91 -12.52 -9.34
N VAL A 94 -1.71 -12.61 -8.75
CA VAL A 94 -0.64 -13.49 -9.25
C VAL A 94 -1.01 -14.96 -9.08
N SER A 95 -1.66 -15.34 -7.96
CA SER A 95 -2.09 -16.74 -7.76
C SER A 95 -3.18 -17.16 -8.76
N GLU A 96 -4.16 -16.30 -9.02
CA GLU A 96 -5.21 -16.56 -10.03
C GLU A 96 -4.59 -16.71 -11.42
N LEU A 97 -3.64 -15.82 -11.78
CA LEU A 97 -2.96 -15.88 -13.07
C LEU A 97 -2.12 -17.18 -13.20
N ALA A 98 -1.42 -17.58 -12.15
CA ALA A 98 -0.63 -18.80 -12.12
C ALA A 98 -1.48 -20.08 -12.21
N GLN A 99 -2.71 -20.05 -11.72
CA GLN A 99 -3.66 -21.17 -11.85
C GLN A 99 -4.30 -21.27 -13.24
N SER A 100 -4.29 -20.17 -14.01
CA SER A 100 -4.86 -20.11 -15.36
C SER A 100 -3.91 -20.50 -16.50
N LEU A 101 -2.63 -20.73 -16.17
CA LEU A 101 -1.56 -21.15 -17.09
C LEU A 101 -1.34 -22.66 -17.04
#